data_AF-A0A383BDB8-F1
#
_entry.id   AF-A0A383BDB8-F1
#
_cell.length_a   1.000
_cell.length_b   1.000
_cell.length_c   1.000
_cell.angle_alpha   90.00
_cell.angle_beta   90.00
_cell.angle_gamma   90.00
#
_symmetry.space_group_name_H-M   'P 1'
#
loop_
_entity.id
_entity.type
_entity.pdbx_description
1 polymer ?
#
loop_
_entity_poly.entity_id
_entity_poly.type
_entity_poly.pdbx_seq_one_letter_code
_entity_poly.pdbx_strand_id
1 'polypeptide(L)'
;MSSTLTNAMHTDAPDTRARFYDPENFFAFQWPAVPRRQFLAERDEAFATATATSEILLDISEALGTTYPATTPLLLARYLRVRSGEKINLTRRASAEVLYVLRGHGRSTGFGEMIDWMAGDALCF
;
A
#
# COMPACT_ATOMS: atom_id res chain seq x y z
N MET A 1 -55.58 3.18 -5.61
CA MET A 1 -55.05 2.40 -4.47
C MET A 1 -53.58 2.75 -4.33
N SER A 2 -53.26 3.54 -3.29
CA SER A 2 -51.92 4.07 -3.05
C SER A 2 -51.09 3.00 -2.34
N SER A 3 -49.99 2.55 -2.95
CA SER A 3 -49.09 1.56 -2.34
C SER A 3 -48.03 2.30 -1.52
N THR A 4 -48.14 2.19 -0.20
CA THR A 4 -47.18 2.75 0.77
C THR A 4 -45.88 1.95 0.71
N LEU A 5 -44.80 2.56 0.24
CA LEU A 5 -43.44 2.02 0.40
C LEU A 5 -43.02 2.23 1.86
N THR A 6 -42.99 1.15 2.63
CA THR A 6 -42.44 1.15 3.99
C THR A 6 -40.91 1.27 3.89
N ASN A 7 -40.39 2.47 4.05
CA ASN A 7 -38.95 2.71 4.12
C ASN A 7 -38.46 2.32 5.52
N ALA A 8 -38.05 1.07 5.71
CA ALA A 8 -37.43 0.63 6.95
C ALA A 8 -36.05 1.29 7.05
N MET A 9 -35.92 2.28 7.93
CA MET A 9 -34.62 2.85 8.29
C MET A 9 -33.79 1.73 8.94
N HIS A 10 -32.72 1.32 8.26
CA HIS A 10 -31.77 0.34 8.79
C HIS A 10 -30.96 1.02 9.89
N THR A 11 -31.22 0.67 11.15
CA THR A 11 -30.50 1.20 12.31
C THR A 11 -29.10 0.57 12.34
N ASP A 12 -28.06 1.36 12.09
CA ASP A 12 -26.66 0.92 12.21
C ASP A 12 -26.32 0.70 13.70
N ALA A 13 -26.39 -0.55 14.14
CA ALA A 13 -26.01 -0.98 15.49
C ALA A 13 -24.87 -2.02 15.41
N PRO A 14 -23.98 -2.14 16.42
CA PRO A 14 -22.83 -3.03 16.39
C PRO A 14 -23.17 -4.50 16.06
N ASP A 15 -24.31 -4.98 16.56
CA ASP A 15 -24.88 -6.30 16.30
C ASP A 15 -25.34 -6.48 14.85
N THR A 16 -25.72 -5.40 14.15
CA THR A 16 -26.10 -5.42 12.73
C THR A 16 -24.90 -5.42 11.77
N ARG A 17 -23.71 -5.04 12.24
CA ARG A 17 -22.45 -5.07 11.46
C ARG A 17 -21.57 -6.29 11.73
N ALA A 18 -21.78 -6.97 12.86
CA ALA A 18 -21.03 -8.17 13.20
C ALA A 18 -21.37 -9.30 12.24
N ARG A 19 -20.36 -9.84 11.55
CA ARG A 19 -20.49 -11.01 10.68
C ARG A 19 -19.82 -12.19 11.38
N PHE A 20 -20.60 -13.19 11.79
CA PHE A 20 -20.07 -14.45 12.33
C PHE A 20 -19.65 -15.36 11.17
N TYR A 21 -18.38 -15.77 11.15
CA TYR A 21 -17.84 -16.69 10.15
C TYR A 21 -17.66 -18.07 10.80
N ASP A 22 -18.44 -19.04 10.33
CA ASP A 22 -18.34 -20.46 10.68
C ASP A 22 -17.84 -21.25 9.46
N PRO A 23 -17.04 -22.31 9.62
CA PRO A 23 -16.72 -23.27 8.57
C PRO A 23 -17.91 -23.71 7.68
N GLU A 24 -19.13 -23.82 8.23
CA GLU A 24 -20.34 -24.19 7.48
C GLU A 24 -20.81 -23.10 6.50
N ASN A 25 -20.46 -21.83 6.74
CA ASN A 25 -20.91 -20.67 5.96
C ASN A 25 -19.77 -19.94 5.25
N PHE A 26 -18.60 -20.57 5.11
CA PHE A 26 -17.38 -19.95 4.60
C PHE A 26 -17.52 -19.34 3.19
N PHE A 27 -18.49 -19.82 2.39
CA PHE A 27 -18.79 -19.34 1.04
C PHE A 27 -20.07 -18.49 0.94
N ALA A 28 -20.81 -18.30 2.04
CA ALA A 28 -22.06 -17.53 2.04
C ALA A 28 -21.83 -16.02 1.88
N PHE A 29 -20.59 -15.57 2.03
CA PHE A 29 -20.18 -14.18 1.87
C PHE A 29 -18.95 -14.09 0.98
N GLN A 30 -19.03 -13.24 -0.04
CA GLN A 30 -17.91 -12.91 -0.91
C GLN A 30 -17.60 -11.43 -0.75
N TRP A 31 -16.34 -11.10 -0.45
CA TRP A 31 -15.88 -9.72 -0.52
C TRP A 31 -16.03 -9.20 -1.95
N PRO A 32 -16.28 -7.88 -2.14
CA PRO A 32 -16.20 -7.27 -3.46
C PRO A 32 -14.89 -7.67 -4.13
N ALA A 33 -14.93 -7.96 -5.42
CA ALA A 33 -13.73 -8.29 -6.16
C ALA A 33 -12.77 -7.09 -6.10
N VAL A 34 -11.61 -7.26 -5.46
CA VAL A 34 -10.54 -6.26 -5.50
C VAL A 34 -9.92 -6.36 -6.89
N PRO A 35 -9.95 -5.30 -7.72
CA PRO A 35 -9.37 -5.34 -9.04
C PRO A 35 -7.90 -5.74 -8.98
N ARG A 36 -7.49 -6.64 -9.86
CA ARG A 36 -6.08 -7.02 -10.00
C ARG A 36 -5.33 -5.79 -10.49
N ARG A 37 -4.44 -5.24 -9.68
CA ARG A 37 -3.60 -4.10 -10.06
C ARG A 37 -2.20 -4.58 -10.39
N GLN A 38 -1.68 -4.12 -11.51
CA GLN A 38 -0.25 -4.15 -11.82
C GLN A 38 0.27 -2.72 -11.82
N PHE A 39 1.47 -2.53 -11.29
CA PHE A 39 2.11 -1.21 -11.18
C PHE A 39 3.17 -1.01 -12.26
N LEU A 40 2.79 -1.28 -13.53
CA LEU A 40 3.72 -1.25 -14.65
C LEU A 40 4.18 0.18 -14.96
N ALA A 41 3.28 1.16 -14.86
CA ALA A 41 3.62 2.56 -15.12
C ALA A 41 4.62 3.09 -14.08
N GLU A 42 4.38 2.78 -12.80
CA GLU A 42 5.23 3.16 -11.67
C GLU A 42 6.59 2.47 -11.75
N ARG A 43 6.62 1.20 -12.18
CA ARG A 43 7.87 0.50 -12.50
C ARG A 43 8.61 1.22 -13.63
N ASP A 44 7.94 1.45 -14.75
CA ASP A 44 8.59 2.04 -15.93
C ASP A 44 9.12 3.44 -15.61
N GLU A 45 8.38 4.23 -14.81
CA GLU A 45 8.84 5.50 -14.26
C GLU A 45 10.08 5.33 -13.36
N ALA A 46 10.08 4.36 -12.44
CA ALA A 46 11.23 4.11 -11.55
C ALA A 46 12.51 3.75 -12.32
N PHE A 47 12.38 3.05 -13.46
CA PHE A 47 13.52 2.64 -14.29
C PHE A 47 13.90 3.64 -15.38
N ALA A 48 13.06 4.62 -15.68
CA ALA A 48 13.35 5.62 -16.71
C ALA A 48 14.53 6.51 -16.31
N THR A 49 15.45 6.70 -17.26
CA THR A 49 16.66 7.52 -17.07
C THR A 49 16.29 8.97 -16.72
N ALA A 50 15.22 9.49 -17.33
CA ALA A 50 14.75 10.85 -17.15
C ALA A 50 14.13 11.13 -15.78
N THR A 51 13.70 10.10 -15.04
CA THR A 51 13.06 10.26 -13.73
C THR A 51 14.05 10.84 -12.71
N ALA A 52 13.59 11.82 -11.94
CA ALA A 52 14.37 12.48 -10.89
C ALA A 52 14.53 11.57 -9.65
N THR A 53 15.22 12.03 -8.62
CA THR A 53 15.13 11.39 -7.30
C THR A 53 13.72 11.60 -6.76
N SER A 54 13.00 10.52 -6.50
CA SER A 54 11.58 10.56 -6.12
C SER A 54 11.13 9.30 -5.38
N GLU A 55 9.98 9.43 -4.73
CA GLU A 55 9.17 8.30 -4.29
C GLU A 55 8.02 8.10 -5.27
N ILE A 56 7.82 6.87 -5.72
CA ILE A 56 6.73 6.51 -6.64
C ILE A 56 5.85 5.51 -5.91
N LEU A 57 4.68 5.96 -5.45
CA LEU A 57 3.79 5.15 -4.62
C LEU A 57 3.03 4.12 -5.46
N LEU A 58 2.92 2.90 -4.94
CA LEU A 58 2.07 1.86 -5.51
C LEU A 58 0.67 1.94 -4.88
N ASP A 59 0.00 3.06 -5.11
CA ASP A 59 -1.25 3.40 -4.41
C ASP A 59 -2.49 2.87 -5.15
N ILE A 60 -3.37 2.22 -4.39
CA ILE A 60 -4.72 1.80 -4.81
C ILE A 60 -5.79 2.24 -3.80
N SER A 61 -5.51 3.28 -3.01
CA SER A 61 -6.40 3.83 -1.98
C SER A 61 -7.84 4.06 -2.47
N GLU A 62 -8.02 4.55 -3.70
CA GLU A 62 -9.34 4.71 -4.32
C GLU A 62 -10.11 3.38 -4.40
N ALA A 63 -9.46 2.31 -4.86
CA ALA A 63 -10.07 0.99 -4.96
C ALA A 63 -10.32 0.35 -3.59
N LEU A 64 -9.52 0.72 -2.58
CA LEU A 64 -9.68 0.25 -1.20
C LEU A 64 -10.64 1.10 -0.36
N GLY A 65 -11.02 2.30 -0.84
CA GLY A 65 -11.84 3.25 -0.09
C GLY A 65 -11.13 3.84 1.15
N THR A 66 -9.79 3.93 1.14
CA THR A 66 -9.02 4.48 2.27
C THR A 66 -8.76 5.98 2.13
N THR A 67 -8.64 6.68 3.26
CA THR A 67 -8.29 8.11 3.31
C THR A 67 -6.77 8.37 3.27
N TYR A 68 -5.98 7.30 3.10
CA TYR A 68 -4.53 7.33 3.05
C TYR A 68 -4.02 6.42 1.92
N PRO A 69 -2.83 6.70 1.35
CA PRO A 69 -2.25 5.86 0.32
C PRO A 69 -1.97 4.44 0.82
N ALA A 70 -2.36 3.44 0.03
CA ALA A 70 -2.28 2.04 0.40
C ALA A 70 -2.15 1.14 -0.84
N THR A 71 -1.19 0.21 -0.81
CA THR A 71 -1.11 -0.91 -1.79
C THR A 71 -2.01 -2.06 -1.37
N THR A 72 -2.13 -2.25 -0.06
CA THR A 72 -3.12 -3.10 0.61
C THR A 72 -3.54 -2.37 1.90
N PRO A 73 -4.63 -2.76 2.57
CA PRO A 73 -5.08 -2.06 3.78
C PRO A 73 -4.03 -1.88 4.88
N LEU A 74 -2.99 -2.73 4.94
CA LEU A 74 -1.95 -2.70 5.98
C LEU A 74 -0.55 -2.36 5.45
N LEU A 75 -0.40 -2.08 4.16
CA LEU A 75 0.92 -1.89 3.55
C LEU A 75 0.87 -0.89 2.39
N LEU A 76 1.85 -0.01 2.34
CA LEU A 76 2.12 0.87 1.21
C LEU A 76 3.51 0.58 0.65
N ALA A 77 3.54 -0.03 -0.53
CA ALA A 77 4.74 -0.23 -1.33
C ALA A 77 5.02 1.01 -2.19
N ARG A 78 6.29 1.18 -2.55
CA ARG A 78 6.76 2.29 -3.40
C ARG A 78 8.09 1.94 -4.03
N TYR A 79 8.39 2.56 -5.16
CA TYR A 79 9.77 2.64 -5.64
C TYR A 79 10.45 3.87 -5.03
N LEU A 80 11.69 3.67 -4.59
CA LEU A 80 12.59 4.76 -4.23
C LEU A 80 13.65 4.87 -5.31
N ARG A 81 13.66 6.00 -6.01
CA ARG A 81 14.67 6.29 -7.02
C ARG A 81 15.57 7.38 -6.48
N VAL A 82 16.88 7.13 -6.47
CA VAL A 82 17.89 8.12 -6.08
C VAL A 82 18.93 8.23 -7.19
N ARG A 83 19.22 9.45 -7.65
CA ARG A 83 20.29 9.72 -8.62
C ARG A 83 21.64 9.79 -7.91
N SER A 84 22.71 9.50 -8.65
CA SER A 84 24.07 9.60 -8.14
C SER A 84 24.34 11.01 -7.58
N GLY A 85 24.87 11.09 -6.36
CA GLY A 85 25.17 12.35 -5.68
C GLY A 85 23.96 13.03 -5.03
N GLU A 86 22.74 12.54 -5.24
CA GLU A 86 21.54 13.03 -4.59
C GLU A 86 21.21 12.18 -3.34
N LYS A 87 20.34 12.71 -2.49
CA LYS A 87 19.87 12.04 -1.27
C LYS A 87 18.38 12.22 -1.11
N ILE A 88 17.75 11.26 -0.46
CA ILE A 88 16.33 11.33 -0.07
C ILE A 88 16.22 11.10 1.44
N ASN A 89 15.50 11.98 2.13
CA ASN A 89 15.20 11.80 3.55
C ASN A 89 13.80 11.21 3.67
N LEU A 90 13.68 10.12 4.42
CA LEU A 90 12.43 9.41 4.59
C LEU A 90 12.01 9.51 6.05
N THR A 91 10.79 10.00 6.27
CA THR A 91 10.09 9.92 7.56
C THR A 91 8.76 9.25 7.29
N ARG A 92 8.48 8.14 7.98
CA ARG A 92 7.23 7.39 7.81
C ARG A 92 6.49 7.22 9.11
N ARG A 93 5.16 7.17 8.98
CA ARG A 93 4.25 6.67 10.02
C ARG A 93 4.00 5.20 9.76
N ALA A 94 5.02 4.39 9.95
CA ALA A 94 4.99 2.94 9.80
C ALA A 94 5.69 2.30 11.01
N SER A 95 5.30 1.07 11.34
CA SER A 95 5.96 0.30 12.41
C SER A 95 7.27 -0.36 11.97
N ALA A 96 7.45 -0.56 10.66
CA ALA A 96 8.64 -1.14 10.07
C ALA A 96 8.76 -0.74 8.59
N GLU A 97 9.97 -0.75 8.06
CA GLU A 97 10.26 -0.56 6.64
C GLU A 97 11.17 -1.67 6.13
N VAL A 98 10.81 -2.23 4.97
CA VAL A 98 11.65 -3.20 4.26
C VAL A 98 11.95 -2.66 2.89
N LEU A 99 13.24 -2.55 2.56
CA LEU A 99 13.73 -2.09 1.27
C LEU A 99 14.47 -3.22 0.58
N TYR A 100 14.28 -3.34 -0.73
CA TYR A 100 15.05 -4.24 -1.58
C TYR A 100 15.75 -3.43 -2.66
N VAL A 101 17.07 -3.59 -2.79
CA VAL A 101 17.86 -2.81 -3.74
C VAL A 101 17.78 -3.48 -5.12
N LEU A 102 16.91 -2.94 -5.98
CA LEU A 102 16.73 -3.46 -7.34
C LEU A 102 17.93 -3.17 -8.26
N ARG A 103 18.60 -2.02 -8.09
CA ARG A 103 19.72 -1.57 -8.92
C ARG A 103 20.54 -0.52 -8.18
N GLY A 104 21.85 -0.54 -8.43
CA GLY A 104 22.79 0.45 -7.91
C GLY A 104 23.38 0.04 -6.57
N HIS A 105 24.00 1.00 -5.90
CA HIS A 105 24.58 0.87 -4.57
C HIS A 105 24.55 2.24 -3.90
N GLY A 106 24.72 2.27 -2.59
CA GLY A 106 24.68 3.51 -1.84
C GLY A 106 24.77 3.25 -0.34
N ARG A 107 24.30 4.25 0.40
CA ARG A 107 24.39 4.27 1.86
C ARG A 107 23.14 4.88 2.44
N SER A 108 22.62 4.25 3.48
CA SER A 108 21.56 4.79 4.35
C SER A 108 22.13 5.11 5.72
N THR A 109 21.63 6.18 6.32
CA THR A 109 21.93 6.56 7.70
C THR A 109 20.62 6.75 8.45
N GLY A 110 20.44 6.08 9.57
CA GLY A 110 19.21 6.12 10.34
C GLY A 110 19.32 5.25 11.58
N PHE A 111 18.53 5.55 12.62
CA PHE A 111 18.49 4.77 13.87
C PHE A 111 19.85 4.60 14.57
N GLY A 112 20.76 5.55 14.37
CA GLY A 112 22.12 5.50 14.94
C GLY A 112 23.12 4.67 14.14
N GLU A 113 22.68 4.06 13.04
CA GLU A 113 23.48 3.16 12.22
C GLU A 113 23.74 3.74 10.82
N MET A 114 24.79 3.24 10.18
CA MET A 114 25.13 3.51 8.79
C MET A 114 25.27 2.18 8.07
N ILE A 115 24.49 2.00 7.01
CA ILE A 115 24.44 0.74 6.25
C ILE A 115 24.80 1.05 4.80
N ASP A 116 25.89 0.45 4.33
CA ASP A 116 26.23 0.39 2.91
C ASP A 116 25.46 -0.77 2.27
N TRP A 117 24.94 -0.56 1.06
CA TRP A 117 24.10 -1.53 0.36
C TRP A 117 24.36 -1.53 -1.14
N MET A 118 24.07 -2.66 -1.77
CA MET A 118 24.18 -2.87 -3.22
C MET A 118 23.01 -3.69 -3.77
N ALA A 119 22.90 -3.73 -5.09
CA ALA A 119 21.85 -4.47 -5.78
C ALA A 119 21.78 -5.93 -5.30
N GLY A 120 20.57 -6.36 -4.92
CA GLY A 120 20.31 -7.67 -4.34
C GLY A 120 20.13 -7.66 -2.82
N ASP A 121 20.53 -6.60 -2.13
CA ASP A 121 20.40 -6.52 -0.67
C ASP A 121 18.96 -6.23 -0.23
N ALA A 122 18.61 -6.76 0.94
CA ALA A 122 17.40 -6.42 1.67
C ALA A 122 17.77 -5.71 2.98
N LEU A 123 17.14 -4.56 3.22
CA LEU A 123 17.33 -3.74 4.41
C LEU A 123 16.03 -3.72 5.21
N CYS A 124 16.15 -3.83 6.53
CA CYS A 124 15.02 -3.75 7.46
C CYS A 124 15.31 -2.66 8.49
N PHE A 125 14.38 -1.72 8.63
CA PHE A 125 14.42 -0.63 9.60
C PHE A 125 13.19 -0.68 10.51
#